data_AF-B5I5F5-F1
#
_entry.id   AF-B5I5F5-F1
#
_cell.length_a   1.000
_cell.length_b   1.000
_cell.length_c   1.000
_cell.angle_alpha   90.00
_cell.angle_beta   90.00
_cell.angle_gamma   90.00
#
_symmetry.space_group_name_H-M   'P 1'
#
loop_
_entity.id
_entity.type
_entity.pdbx_description
1 polymer ?
#
loop_
_entity_poly.entity_id
_entity_poly.type
_entity_poly.pdbx_seq_one_letter_code
_entity_poly.pdbx_strand_id
1 'polypeptide(L)'
;DPVVGAAQAARVMRPRGRLALFWNAFHPAPEVAEALTGAYARAVPDLPFDWRRLNSPDSYASVLVPAADGIRGTAAFGEPEEWRFEWDRVYTREEWLDQVPTFGGHGQLSAGKLGALLDSVGDAVDAMGGSFSMRYCAVVLTAVRTG
;
A
#
# COMPACT_ATOMS: atom_id res chain seq x y z
N ASP A 1 6.57 -13.53 7.10
CA ASP A 1 5.85 -14.27 8.15
C ASP A 1 5.65 -13.36 9.35
N PRO A 2 4.39 -12.97 9.65
CA PRO A 2 4.08 -12.08 10.77
C PRO A 2 4.44 -12.63 12.15
N VAL A 3 4.34 -13.95 12.36
CA VAL A 3 4.62 -14.60 13.64
C VAL A 3 6.12 -14.61 13.92
N VAL A 4 6.91 -15.06 12.94
CA VAL A 4 8.38 -15.09 13.05
C VAL A 4 8.93 -13.67 13.23
N GLY A 5 8.37 -12.70 12.51
CA GLY A 5 8.75 -11.29 12.63
C GLY A 5 8.50 -10.72 14.02
N ALA A 6 7.31 -10.94 14.59
CA ALA A 6 6.95 -10.47 15.92
C ALA A 6 7.83 -11.08 17.01
N ALA A 7 8.08 -12.40 16.96
CA ALA A 7 8.94 -13.08 17.93
C ALA A 7 10.38 -12.55 17.88
N GLN A 8 10.90 -12.31 16.68
CA GLN A 8 12.24 -11.74 16.51
C GLN A 8 12.31 -10.31 17.06
N ALA A 9 11.29 -9.49 16.83
CA ALA A 9 11.21 -8.14 17.38
C ALA A 9 11.23 -8.18 18.91
N ALA A 10 10.42 -9.05 19.53
CA ALA A 10 10.40 -9.22 20.99
C ALA A 10 11.77 -9.64 21.54
N ARG A 11 12.52 -10.48 20.83
CA ARG A 11 13.84 -10.96 21.27
C ARG A 11 14.90 -9.86 21.33
N VAL A 12 14.88 -8.92 20.37
CA VAL A 12 15.94 -7.89 20.24
C VAL A 12 15.59 -6.56 20.90
N MET A 13 14.32 -6.32 21.19
CA MET A 13 13.86 -5.08 21.78
C MET A 13 14.12 -5.03 23.30
N ARG A 14 14.45 -3.83 23.79
CA ARG A 14 14.53 -3.57 25.23
C ARG A 14 13.17 -3.67 25.92
N PRO A 15 13.13 -4.00 27.21
CA PRO A 15 12.00 -3.76 28.11
C PRO A 15 11.27 -2.44 27.84
N ARG A 16 9.94 -2.49 27.71
CA ARG A 16 9.08 -1.31 27.45
C ARG A 16 9.36 -0.58 26.12
N GLY A 17 10.12 -1.18 25.21
CA GLY A 17 10.29 -0.68 23.85
C GLY A 17 9.00 -0.78 23.05
N ARG A 18 8.80 0.12 22.08
CA ARG A 18 7.60 0.13 21.22
C ARG A 18 7.92 -0.41 19.83
N LEU A 19 7.16 -1.41 19.40
CA LEU A 19 7.14 -1.88 18.03
C LEU A 19 6.11 -1.02 17.29
N ALA A 20 6.49 -0.46 16.15
CA ALA A 20 5.56 0.28 15.28
C ALA A 20 5.78 -0.21 13.85
N LEU A 21 4.83 -1.02 13.37
CA LEU A 21 4.78 -1.46 11.98
C LEU A 21 4.00 -0.41 11.19
N PHE A 22 4.56 0.06 10.09
CA PHE A 22 4.04 1.22 9.34
C PHE A 22 3.74 0.84 7.89
N TRP A 23 2.58 1.27 7.41
CA TRP A 23 2.17 1.17 6.00
C TRP A 23 1.59 2.49 5.52
N ASN A 24 1.77 2.79 4.23
CA ASN A 24 1.11 3.91 3.57
C ASN A 24 0.14 3.39 2.50
N ALA A 25 -1.15 3.43 2.81
CA ALA A 25 -2.20 2.84 1.99
C ALA A 25 -2.71 3.82 0.94
N PHE A 26 -2.77 3.40 -0.32
CA PHE A 26 -3.51 4.14 -1.36
C PHE A 26 -5.01 4.04 -1.08
N HIS A 27 -5.72 5.15 -1.29
CA HIS A 27 -7.17 5.22 -1.20
C HIS A 27 -7.72 6.11 -2.33
N PRO A 28 -7.56 5.69 -3.59
CA PRO A 28 -7.97 6.50 -4.75
C PRO A 28 -9.45 6.83 -4.70
N ALA A 29 -9.82 8.02 -5.17
CA ALA A 29 -11.22 8.34 -5.44
C ALA A 29 -11.77 7.33 -6.48
N PRO A 30 -13.07 6.98 -6.44
CA PRO A 30 -13.65 5.96 -7.32
C PRO A 30 -13.32 6.18 -8.80
N GLU A 31 -13.44 7.40 -9.29
CA GLU A 31 -13.12 7.78 -10.67
C GLU A 31 -11.66 7.54 -11.06
N VAL A 32 -10.72 7.82 -10.14
CA VAL A 32 -9.30 7.56 -10.35
C VAL A 32 -9.04 6.05 -10.37
N ALA A 33 -9.66 5.30 -9.45
CA ALA A 33 -9.53 3.85 -9.38
C ALA A 33 -10.07 3.16 -10.65
N GLU A 34 -11.21 3.63 -11.16
CA GLU A 34 -11.81 3.20 -12.42
C GLU A 34 -10.87 3.45 -13.61
N ALA A 35 -10.38 4.69 -13.74
CA ALA A 35 -9.52 5.11 -14.83
C ALA A 35 -8.20 4.31 -14.86
N LEU A 36 -7.53 4.19 -13.71
CA LEU A 36 -6.29 3.43 -13.60
C LEU A 36 -6.50 1.94 -13.83
N THR A 37 -7.59 1.34 -13.31
CA THR A 37 -7.84 -0.08 -13.60
C THR A 37 -8.11 -0.33 -15.08
N GLY A 38 -8.86 0.57 -15.74
CA GLY A 38 -9.04 0.52 -17.18
C GLY A 38 -7.72 0.61 -17.95
N ALA A 39 -6.80 1.47 -17.49
CA ALA A 39 -5.48 1.60 -18.10
C ALA A 39 -4.64 0.32 -17.99
N TYR A 40 -4.61 -0.30 -16.80
CA TYR A 40 -3.91 -1.55 -16.55
C TYR A 40 -4.49 -2.71 -17.37
N ALA A 41 -5.82 -2.85 -17.39
CA ALA A 41 -6.49 -3.91 -18.13
C ALA A 41 -6.24 -3.85 -19.65
N ARG A 42 -6.07 -2.65 -20.22
CA ARG A 42 -5.72 -2.47 -21.64
C ARG A 42 -4.27 -2.83 -21.94
N ALA A 43 -3.34 -2.39 -21.11
CA ALA A 43 -1.92 -2.48 -21.40
C ALA A 43 -1.31 -3.84 -21.01
N VAL A 44 -1.71 -4.36 -19.86
CA VAL A 44 -1.12 -5.56 -19.24
C VAL A 44 -2.24 -6.42 -18.62
N PRO A 45 -3.14 -7.00 -19.43
CA PRO A 45 -4.28 -7.79 -18.94
C PRO A 45 -3.87 -9.00 -18.08
N ASP A 46 -2.64 -9.49 -18.26
CA ASP A 46 -2.08 -10.59 -17.47
C ASP A 46 -1.73 -10.18 -16.03
N LEU A 47 -1.59 -8.87 -15.76
CA LEU A 47 -1.29 -8.37 -14.43
C LEU A 47 -2.61 -8.23 -13.66
N PRO A 48 -2.86 -9.02 -12.60
CA PRO A 48 -4.12 -9.00 -11.86
C PRO A 48 -4.15 -7.80 -10.89
N PHE A 49 -3.94 -6.60 -11.40
CA PHE A 49 -3.91 -5.37 -10.63
C PHE A 49 -5.20 -4.58 -10.85
N ASP A 50 -5.95 -4.40 -9.76
CA ASP A 50 -7.26 -3.75 -9.76
C ASP A 50 -7.26 -2.64 -8.72
N TRP A 51 -7.12 -1.39 -9.18
CA TRP A 51 -7.06 -0.20 -8.32
C TRP A 51 -8.35 -0.01 -7.53
N ARG A 52 -9.48 -0.54 -8.01
CA ARG A 52 -10.75 -0.50 -7.28
C ARG A 52 -10.67 -1.26 -5.97
N ARG A 53 -9.80 -2.26 -5.83
CA ARG A 53 -9.64 -2.97 -4.55
C ARG A 53 -8.95 -2.12 -3.47
N LEU A 54 -8.29 -1.03 -3.87
CA LEU A 54 -7.60 -0.10 -2.98
C LEU A 54 -8.53 1.04 -2.51
N ASN A 55 -9.72 1.18 -3.09
CA ASN A 55 -10.70 2.20 -2.68
C ASN A 55 -11.42 1.87 -1.37
N SER A 56 -11.08 0.75 -0.71
CA SER A 56 -11.68 0.34 0.55
C SER A 56 -10.83 0.82 1.73
N PRO A 57 -11.46 1.34 2.81
CA PRO A 57 -10.80 1.61 4.09
C PRO A 57 -10.10 0.38 4.70
N ASP A 58 -10.54 -0.82 4.28
CA ASP A 58 -10.02 -2.12 4.72
C ASP A 58 -9.04 -2.75 3.73
N SER A 59 -8.58 -2.00 2.71
CA SER A 59 -7.60 -2.49 1.73
C SER A 59 -6.32 -3.05 2.38
N TYR A 60 -6.01 -2.61 3.60
CA TYR A 60 -4.89 -3.10 4.42
C TYR A 60 -5.30 -4.07 5.54
N ALA A 61 -6.58 -4.36 5.77
CA ALA A 61 -7.02 -5.33 6.77
C ALA A 61 -6.36 -6.71 6.56
N SER A 62 -6.14 -7.08 5.30
CA SER A 62 -5.46 -8.32 4.90
C SER A 62 -4.01 -8.44 5.40
N VAL A 63 -3.34 -7.31 5.68
CA VAL A 63 -1.98 -7.29 6.25
C VAL A 63 -1.98 -6.94 7.74
N LEU A 64 -2.92 -6.09 8.19
CA LEU A 64 -3.01 -5.65 9.58
C LEU A 64 -3.47 -6.78 10.51
N VAL A 65 -4.47 -7.58 10.11
CA VAL A 65 -4.99 -8.66 10.94
C VAL A 65 -3.92 -9.72 11.22
N PRO A 66 -3.23 -10.30 10.22
CA PRO A 66 -2.15 -11.25 10.49
C PRO A 66 -0.98 -10.65 11.29
N ALA A 67 -0.69 -9.36 11.11
CA ALA A 67 0.34 -8.68 11.90
C ALA A 67 -0.07 -8.52 13.37
N ALA A 68 -1.32 -8.14 13.64
CA ALA A 68 -1.86 -8.05 15.00
C ALA A 68 -1.88 -9.41 15.69
N ASP A 69 -2.33 -10.44 14.98
CA ASP A 69 -2.35 -11.81 15.50
C ASP A 69 -0.95 -12.35 15.73
N GLY A 70 0.00 -12.03 14.84
CA GLY A 70 1.42 -12.34 15.04
C GLY A 70 1.99 -11.71 16.30
N ILE A 71 1.65 -10.45 16.59
CA ILE A 71 2.05 -9.77 17.83
C ILE A 71 1.41 -10.43 19.05
N ARG A 72 0.08 -10.64 19.04
CA ARG A 72 -0.65 -11.29 20.14
C ARG A 72 -0.11 -12.68 20.45
N GLY A 73 0.18 -13.47 19.42
CA GLY A 73 0.69 -14.84 19.54
C GLY A 73 2.04 -14.96 20.25
N THR A 74 2.83 -13.88 20.35
CA THR A 74 4.09 -13.90 21.09
C THR A 74 3.92 -13.83 22.61
N ALA A 75 2.78 -13.31 23.09
CA ALA A 75 2.56 -12.92 24.49
C ALA A 75 3.68 -12.03 25.10
N ALA A 76 4.51 -11.40 24.26
CA ALA A 76 5.65 -10.58 24.65
C ALA A 76 5.40 -9.08 24.49
N PHE A 77 4.23 -8.71 23.99
CA PHE A 77 3.76 -7.34 23.85
C PHE A 77 2.38 -7.19 24.53
N GLY A 78 2.03 -5.96 24.88
CA GLY A 78 0.65 -5.61 25.23
C GLY A 78 -0.28 -5.67 24.01
N GLU A 79 -1.55 -5.32 24.21
CA GLU A 79 -2.50 -5.32 23.11
C GLU A 79 -2.10 -4.37 21.98
N PRO A 80 -2.12 -4.81 20.71
CA PRO A 80 -1.85 -3.95 19.59
C PRO A 80 -2.86 -2.81 19.46
N GLU A 81 -2.35 -1.60 19.30
CA GLU A 81 -3.10 -0.40 18.95
C GLU A 81 -2.96 -0.14 17.44
N GLU A 82 -4.02 0.39 16.84
CA GLU A 82 -4.00 0.85 15.46
C GLU A 82 -4.12 2.38 15.43
N TRP A 83 -3.15 3.05 14.82
CA TRP A 83 -3.16 4.50 14.60
C TRP A 83 -3.31 4.78 13.11
N ARG A 84 -4.17 5.75 12.76
CA ARG A 84 -4.45 6.14 11.37
C ARG A 84 -4.19 7.62 11.15
N PHE A 85 -3.55 7.94 10.05
CA PHE A 85 -3.21 9.30 9.64
C PHE A 85 -3.59 9.48 8.16
N GLU A 86 -4.72 10.11 7.92
CA GLU A 86 -5.19 10.42 6.56
C GLU A 86 -4.42 11.62 6.00
N TRP A 87 -4.09 11.53 4.71
CA TRP A 87 -3.45 12.63 3.99
C TRP A 87 -3.70 12.51 2.49
N ASP A 88 -3.64 13.64 1.80
CA ASP A 88 -3.85 13.69 0.35
C ASP A 88 -2.61 14.23 -0.36
N ARG A 89 -2.39 13.79 -1.60
CA ARG A 89 -1.39 14.36 -2.50
C ARG A 89 -1.94 14.49 -3.90
N VAL A 90 -1.75 15.66 -4.49
CA VAL A 90 -1.95 15.86 -5.92
C VAL A 90 -0.72 15.36 -6.67
N TYR A 91 -0.95 14.56 -7.70
CA TYR A 91 0.06 14.09 -8.63
C TYR A 91 -0.19 14.69 -10.01
N THR A 92 0.86 15.22 -10.63
CA THR A 92 0.86 15.44 -12.09
C THR A 92 1.01 14.12 -12.82
N ARG A 93 0.70 14.12 -14.12
CA ARG A 93 1.00 12.99 -15.00
C ARG A 93 2.45 12.53 -14.89
N GLU A 94 3.41 13.44 -14.99
CA GLU A 94 4.85 13.11 -14.94
C GLU A 94 5.23 12.46 -13.61
N GLU A 95 4.81 13.05 -12.49
CA GLU A 95 5.09 12.48 -11.16
C GLU A 95 4.47 11.09 -10.97
N TRP A 96 3.27 10.87 -11.51
CA TRP A 96 2.62 9.57 -11.42
C TRP A 96 3.33 8.52 -12.29
N LEU A 97 3.70 8.87 -13.51
CA LEU A 97 4.41 7.97 -14.42
C LEU A 97 5.82 7.63 -13.92
N ASP A 98 6.48 8.54 -13.21
CA ASP A 98 7.74 8.25 -12.51
C ASP A 98 7.53 7.29 -11.33
N GLN A 99 6.36 7.33 -10.70
CA GLN A 99 6.05 6.49 -9.54
C GLN A 99 5.67 5.05 -9.92
N VAL A 100 4.88 4.85 -10.97
CA VAL A 100 4.34 3.52 -11.36
C VAL A 100 5.40 2.42 -11.46
N PRO A 101 6.59 2.63 -12.07
CA PRO A 101 7.62 1.59 -12.18
C PRO A 101 8.15 1.08 -10.84
N THR A 102 7.99 1.86 -9.76
CA THR A 102 8.48 1.51 -8.42
C THR A 102 7.54 0.59 -7.65
N PHE A 103 6.31 0.36 -8.16
CA PHE A 103 5.35 -0.52 -7.52
C PHE A 103 5.78 -1.98 -7.57
N GLY A 104 5.39 -2.74 -6.54
CA GLY A 104 5.71 -4.16 -6.43
C GLY A 104 5.35 -4.92 -7.71
N GLY A 105 6.26 -5.78 -8.18
CA GLY A 105 6.08 -6.58 -9.40
C GLY A 105 6.26 -5.82 -10.72
N HIS A 106 6.24 -4.48 -10.73
CA HIS A 106 6.32 -3.71 -11.99
C HIS A 106 7.72 -3.78 -12.61
N GLY A 107 8.76 -3.86 -11.78
CA GLY A 107 10.14 -4.13 -12.24
C GLY A 107 10.34 -5.51 -12.87
N GLN A 108 9.36 -6.42 -12.79
CA GLN A 108 9.40 -7.73 -13.45
C GLN A 108 8.75 -7.72 -14.84
N LEU A 109 8.08 -6.64 -15.21
CA LEU A 109 7.54 -6.48 -16.56
C LEU A 109 8.68 -6.33 -17.57
N SER A 110 8.48 -6.88 -18.77
CA SER A 110 9.38 -6.56 -19.88
C SER A 110 9.31 -5.06 -20.20
N ALA A 111 10.39 -4.49 -20.72
CA ALA A 111 10.43 -3.07 -21.09
C ALA A 111 9.25 -2.65 -21.99
N GLY A 112 8.84 -3.51 -22.93
CA GLY A 112 7.67 -3.26 -23.79
C GLY A 112 6.34 -3.24 -23.03
N LYS A 113 6.13 -4.16 -22.07
CA LYS A 113 4.91 -4.18 -21.24
C LYS A 113 4.88 -2.98 -20.28
N LEU A 114 6.02 -2.61 -19.71
CA LEU A 114 6.13 -1.43 -18.85
C LEU A 114 5.86 -0.14 -19.65
N GLY A 115 6.43 0.00 -20.85
CA GLY A 115 6.15 1.14 -21.73
C GLY A 115 4.67 1.26 -22.08
N ALA A 116 4.04 0.18 -22.55
CA ALA A 116 2.61 0.17 -22.86
C ALA A 116 1.73 0.51 -21.64
N LEU A 117 2.13 0.07 -20.44
CA LEU A 117 1.45 0.43 -19.20
C LEU A 117 1.57 1.93 -18.90
N LEU A 118 2.77 2.49 -19.00
CA LEU A 118 2.99 3.92 -18.76
C LEU A 118 2.25 4.80 -19.77
N ASP A 119 2.20 4.41 -21.04
CA ASP A 119 1.43 5.12 -22.07
C ASP A 119 -0.07 5.11 -21.72
N SER A 120 -0.64 3.94 -21.46
CA SER A 120 -2.06 3.78 -21.12
C SER A 120 -2.46 4.51 -19.82
N VAL A 121 -1.58 4.53 -18.82
CA VAL A 121 -1.77 5.29 -17.58
C VAL A 121 -1.66 6.79 -17.86
N GLY A 122 -0.72 7.22 -18.70
CA GLY A 122 -0.57 8.61 -19.11
C GLY A 122 -1.84 9.15 -19.74
N ASP A 123 -2.39 8.42 -20.71
CA ASP A 123 -3.66 8.75 -21.38
C ASP A 123 -4.82 8.87 -20.38
N ALA A 124 -4.87 7.97 -19.38
CA ALA A 124 -5.89 8.01 -18.34
C ALA A 124 -5.76 9.25 -17.46
N VAL A 125 -4.55 9.68 -17.11
CA VAL A 125 -4.31 10.91 -16.34
C VAL A 125 -4.62 12.15 -17.18
N ASP A 126 -4.25 12.16 -18.46
CA ASP A 126 -4.59 13.25 -19.38
C ASP A 126 -6.11 13.42 -19.53
N ALA A 127 -6.86 12.32 -19.61
CA ALA A 127 -8.32 12.33 -19.64
C ALA A 127 -8.96 12.88 -18.34
N MET A 128 -8.24 12.83 -17.21
CA MET A 128 -8.64 13.44 -15.93
C MET A 128 -8.21 14.92 -15.81
N GLY A 129 -7.61 15.50 -16.85
CA GLY A 129 -7.12 16.88 -16.84
C GLY A 129 -5.63 17.02 -16.48
N GLY A 130 -4.84 15.96 -16.63
CA GLY A 130 -3.38 15.97 -16.48
C GLY A 130 -2.86 15.88 -15.04
N SER A 131 -3.76 15.81 -14.06
CA SER A 131 -3.44 15.60 -12.66
C SER A 131 -4.63 14.99 -11.91
N PHE A 132 -4.38 14.40 -10.76
CA PHE A 132 -5.44 13.92 -9.86
C PHE A 132 -4.98 13.95 -8.40
N SER A 133 -5.94 13.95 -7.48
CA SER A 133 -5.65 13.78 -6.05
C SER A 133 -5.68 12.30 -5.67
N MET A 134 -4.61 11.82 -5.04
CA MET A 134 -4.54 10.52 -4.40
C MET A 134 -4.71 10.71 -2.89
N ARG A 135 -5.73 10.06 -2.32
CA ARG A 135 -5.85 9.97 -0.87
C ARG A 135 -5.02 8.82 -0.36
N TYR A 136 -4.51 8.98 0.85
CA TYR A 136 -3.75 7.98 1.55
C TYR A 136 -4.21 7.86 3.00
N CYS A 137 -3.97 6.68 3.56
CA CYS A 137 -4.00 6.48 5.00
C CYS A 137 -2.69 5.84 5.44
N ALA A 138 -1.88 6.59 6.17
CA ALA A 138 -0.76 6.00 6.89
C ALA A 138 -1.30 5.26 8.11
N VAL A 139 -1.07 3.94 8.17
CA VAL A 139 -1.54 3.07 9.24
C VAL A 139 -0.35 2.55 10.04
N VAL A 140 -0.45 2.65 11.35
CA VAL A 140 0.54 2.12 12.29
C VAL A 140 -0.13 1.07 13.16
N LEU A 141 0.39 -0.14 13.12
CA LEU A 141 0.09 -1.16 14.12
C LEU A 141 1.21 -1.14 15.15
N THR A 142 0.88 -0.85 16.41
CA THR A 142 1.89 -0.66 17.44
C THR A 142 1.56 -1.38 18.74
N ALA A 143 2.60 -1.89 19.40
CA ALA A 143 2.47 -2.52 20.70
C ALA A 143 3.73 -2.27 21.54
N VAL A 144 3.57 -2.24 22.86
CA VAL A 144 4.69 -2.08 23.80
C VAL A 144 5.15 -3.44 24.27
N ARG A 145 6.46 -3.71 24.23
CA ARG A 145 7.07 -4.93 24.74
C ARG A 145 6.89 -5.00 26.26
N THR A 146 6.32 -6.10 26.73
CA THR A 146 6.20 -6.42 28.15
C THR A 146 7.54 -6.93 28.69
N GLY A 147 7.80 -6.74 29.98
CA GLY A 147 9.00 -7.30 30.65
C GLY A 147 10.28 -6.86 29.98
#